data_AF-A0A7T1MPQ4-F1
#
_entry.id   AF-A0A7T1MPQ4-F1
#
_cell.length_a   1.000
_cell.length_b   1.000
_cell.length_c   1.000
_cell.angle_alpha   90.00
_cell.angle_beta   90.00
_cell.angle_gamma   90.00
#
_symmetry.space_group_name_H-M   'P 1'
#
loop_
_entity.id
_entity.type
_entity.pdbx_description
1 polymer ?
#
loop_
_entity_poly.entity_id
_entity_poly.type
_entity_poly.pdbx_seq_one_letter_code
_entity_poly.pdbx_strand_id
1 'polypeptide(L)' 'MAKQAERKLSQLGSAAVLDDLKLPPGNNLEKLVKEKKWLGYHSIRVNDQWRLCFR' A
#
# COMPACT_ATOMS: atom_id res chain seq x y z
N MET A 1 -4.41 14.77 7.19
CA MET A 1 -3.29 13.95 6.67
C MET A 1 -3.12 12.65 7.48
N ALA A 2 -2.82 12.69 8.78
CA ALA A 2 -2.57 11.49 9.60
C ALA A 2 -3.69 10.42 9.55
N LYS A 3 -4.96 10.84 9.66
CA LYS A 3 -6.12 9.92 9.69
C LYS A 3 -6.27 9.03 8.44
N GLN A 4 -5.82 9.48 7.27
CA GLN A 4 -5.82 8.65 6.06
C GLN A 4 -4.70 7.62 6.09
N ALA A 5 -3.49 8.03 6.48
CA ALA A 5 -2.37 7.12 6.64
C ALA A 5 -2.66 6.04 7.69
N GLU A 6 -3.22 6.41 8.86
CA GLU A 6 -3.61 5.48 9.92
C GLU A 6 -4.66 4.46 9.48
N ARG A 7 -5.67 4.88 8.70
CA ARG A 7 -6.66 3.97 8.13
C ARG A 7 -6.02 2.98 7.17
N LYS A 8 -5.12 3.44 6.30
CA LYS A 8 -4.39 2.58 5.37
C LYS A 8 -3.46 1.62 6.12
N LEU A 9 -2.82 2.07 7.19
CA LEU A 9 -1.98 1.24 8.05
C LEU A 9 -2.80 0.17 8.78
N SER A 10 -3.99 0.52 9.27
CA SER A 10 -4.91 -0.43 9.91
C SER A 10 -5.43 -1.47 8.92
N GLN A 11 -5.74 -1.05 7.69
CA GLN A 11 -6.07 -1.97 6.59
C GLN A 11 -4.91 -2.90 6.27
N LEU A 12 -3.68 -2.38 6.24
CA LEU A 12 -2.48 -3.18 6.03
C LEU A 12 -2.26 -4.23 7.12
N GLY A 13 -2.45 -3.84 8.39
CA GLY A 13 -2.35 -4.78 9.52
C GLY A 13 -3.50 -5.78 9.61
N SER A 14 -4.65 -5.48 8.99
CA SER A 14 -5.81 -6.38 8.97
C SER A 14 -5.86 -7.26 7.72
N ALA A 15 -5.10 -6.94 6.67
CA ALA A 15 -5.07 -7.69 5.42
C ALA A 15 -4.34 -9.01 5.62
N ALA A 16 -4.99 -10.12 5.27
CA ALA A 16 -4.36 -11.45 5.31
C ALA A 16 -3.60 -11.73 4.02
N VAL A 17 -4.08 -11.19 2.90
CA VAL A 17 -3.46 -11.31 1.58
C VAL A 17 -3.39 -9.97 0.85
N LEU A 18 -2.45 -9.85 -0.09
CA LEU A 18 -2.29 -8.63 -0.90
C LEU A 18 -3.55 -8.26 -1.72
N ASP A 19 -4.37 -9.25 -2.08
CA ASP A 19 -5.63 -9.02 -2.78
C ASP A 19 -6.69 -8.32 -1.90
N ASP A 20 -6.64 -8.46 -0.57
CA ASP A 20 -7.52 -7.72 0.35
C ASP A 20 -7.28 -6.22 0.24
N LEU A 21 -6.04 -5.83 -0.08
CA LEU A 21 -5.67 -4.44 -0.27
C LEU A 21 -6.19 -3.88 -1.58
N LYS A 22 -6.69 -4.69 -2.53
CA LYS A 22 -7.33 -4.22 -3.78
C LYS A 22 -8.83 -3.96 -3.63
N LEU A 23 -9.48 -4.57 -2.64
CA LEU A 23 -10.93 -4.52 -2.44
C LEU A 23 -11.46 -3.11 -2.12
N PRO A 24 -10.72 -2.22 -1.43
CA PRO A 24 -11.03 -0.81 -1.45
C PRO A 24 -10.54 -0.20 -2.78
N PRO A 25 -11.42 0.31 -3.67
CA PRO A 25 -11.04 0.85 -4.98
C PRO A 25 -10.10 2.08 -4.90
N GLY A 26 -9.89 2.64 -3.70
CA GLY A 26 -8.92 3.72 -3.45
C GLY A 26 -7.51 3.26 -3.05
N ASN A 27 -7.24 1.96 -2.99
CA ASN A 27 -5.90 1.41 -2.81
C ASN A 27 -5.32 1.06 -4.17
N ASN A 28 -4.62 2.02 -4.78
CA ASN A 28 -3.81 1.78 -5.97
C ASN A 28 -2.57 0.97 -5.58
N LEU A 29 -2.75 -0.34 -5.40
CA LEU A 29 -1.67 -1.27 -5.09
C LEU A 29 -0.74 -1.39 -6.30
N GLU A 30 0.47 -0.85 -6.18
CA GLU A 30 1.51 -0.91 -7.21
C GLU A 30 2.65 -1.81 -6.74
N LYS A 31 3.07 -2.75 -7.60
CA LYS A 31 4.30 -3.53 -7.37
C LYS A 31 5.51 -2.68 -7.74
N LEU A 32 6.46 -2.57 -6.81
CA LEU A 32 7.72 -1.88 -7.07
C LEU A 32 8.67 -2.85 -7.78
N VAL A 33 8.80 -2.73 -9.10
CA VAL A 33 9.62 -3.66 -9.92
C VAL A 33 10.84 -2.98 -10.56
N LYS A 34 10.99 -1.67 -10.37
CA LYS A 34 11.98 -0.86 -11.10
C LYS A 34 13.43 -1.08 -10.66
N GLU A 35 13.66 -1.53 -9.44
CA GLU A 35 14.99 -1.69 -8.87
C GLU A 35 15.09 -3.05 -8.16
N LYS A 36 16.22 -3.74 -8.30
CA LYS A 36 16.47 -5.05 -7.64
C LYS A 36 16.23 -5.00 -6.14
N LYS A 37 16.50 -3.86 -5.49
CA LYS A 37 16.28 -3.64 -4.06
C LYS A 37 14.80 -3.65 -3.67
N TRP A 38 13.92 -3.26 -4.58
CA TRP A 38 12.47 -3.15 -4.36
C TRP A 38 11.70 -4.33 -4.93
N LEU A 39 12.38 -5.33 -5.50
CA LEU A 39 11.76 -6.52 -6.04
C LEU A 39 10.99 -7.28 -4.93
N GLY A 40 9.68 -7.43 -5.12
CA GLY A 40 8.79 -8.03 -4.12
C GLY A 40 8.21 -7.04 -3.09
N TYR A 41 8.53 -5.75 -3.21
CA TYR A 41 7.86 -4.71 -2.45
C TYR A 41 6.58 -4.25 -3.17
N HIS A 42 5.62 -3.87 -2.35
CA HIS A 42 4.33 -3.32 -2.72
C HIS A 42 4.21 -1.90 -2.22
N SER A 43 3.45 -1.08 -2.93
CA SER A 43 3.11 0.26 -2.48
C SER A 43 1.62 0.54 -2.59
N ILE A 44 1.07 1.28 -1.62
CA ILE A 44 -0.30 1.77 -1.64
C ILE A 44 -0.27 3.28 -1.54
N ARG A 45 -1.06 3.93 -2.41
CA ARG A 45 -1.24 5.38 -2.36
C ARG A 45 -2.07 5.79 -1.14
N VAL A 46 -1.52 6.70 -0.33
CA VAL A 46 -2.25 7.35 0.77
C VAL A 46 -2.91 8.62 0.26
N ASN A 47 -2.17 9.45 -0.47
CA ASN A 47 -2.65 10.65 -1.17
C ASN A 47 -1.71 10.97 -2.35
N ASP A 48 -1.81 12.16 -2.95
CA ASP A 48 -0.99 12.52 -4.12
C ASP A 48 0.50 12.72 -3.83
N GLN A 49 0.88 12.91 -2.56
CA GLN A 49 2.26 13.14 -2.14
C GLN A 49 2.90 11.90 -1.49
N TRP A 50 2.08 11.02 -0.90
CA TRP A 50 2.56 9.97 0.01
C TRP A 50 2.10 8.58 -0.43
N ARG A 51 3.04 7.63 -0.37
CA ARG A 51 2.83 6.21 -0.61
C ARG A 51 3.42 5.41 0.55
N LEU A 52 2.71 4.37 0.98
CA LEU A 52 3.22 3.39 1.93
C LEU A 52 3.88 2.26 1.14
N CYS A 53 5.15 1.99 1.40
CA CYS A 53 5.89 0.88 0.79
C CYS A 53 6.09 -0.22 1.84
N PHE A 54 5.80 -1.46 1.49
CA PHE A 54 5.84 -2.61 2.39
C PHE A 54 6.15 -3.89 1.59
N ARG A 55 6.43 -4.99 2.28
CA ARG A 55 6.71 -6.29 1.68
C ARG A 55 5.79 -7.33 2.29
#